data_AF-A0A9E0LN07-F1
#
_entry.id   AF-A0A9E0LN07-F1
#
_cell.length_a   1.000
_cell.length_b   1.000
_cell.length_c   1.000
_cell.angle_alpha   90.00
_cell.angle_beta   90.00
_cell.angle_gamma   90.00
#
_symmetry.space_group_name_H-M   'P 1'
#
loop_
_entity.id
_entity.type
_entity.pdbx_description
1 polymer ?
#
loop_
_entity_poly.entity_id
_entity_poly.type
_entity_poly.pdbx_seq_one_letter_code
_entity_poly.pdbx_strand_id
1 'polypeptide(L)'
;MSEMTETLPPQTAAPRPPAASPAAPVSVPSAAAPPASQYLSILDSRRKSPGLACFLSLMPGLGQVYVGYYQRGFVHAAVVAGLMTVLSSEVGELTPMTAMFMVFFWLYNIIDAGRRAALYNEVLAGRTGIQLPTDLMLPGLGGSMLGGTVVALVGALLLAHTAFGMSLSWLKEWWPVAVILFGAYLFIKARMDRPETPETADLA
;
A
#
# COMPACT_ATOMS: atom_id res chain seq x y z
N MET A 1 30.11 -106.79 8.77
CA MET A 1 30.60 -105.56 8.10
C MET A 1 30.15 -104.40 8.96
N SER A 2 31.12 -103.76 9.61
CA SER A 2 30.92 -102.71 10.61
C SER A 2 30.40 -101.42 9.99
N GLU A 3 29.28 -100.89 10.48
CA GLU A 3 28.94 -99.48 10.29
C GLU A 3 29.71 -98.64 11.30
N MET A 4 30.63 -97.82 10.81
CA MET A 4 31.30 -96.77 11.58
C MET A 4 30.27 -95.74 12.01
N THR A 5 29.91 -95.73 13.30
CA THR A 5 29.16 -94.62 13.90
C THR A 5 30.12 -93.49 14.19
N GLU A 6 30.15 -92.49 13.31
CA GLU A 6 30.89 -91.24 13.49
C GLU A 6 30.10 -90.33 14.46
N THR A 7 30.50 -90.29 15.73
CA THR A 7 29.92 -89.39 16.73
C THR A 7 30.56 -88.00 16.64
N LEU A 8 29.85 -87.04 16.04
CA LEU A 8 30.20 -85.61 16.11
C LEU A 8 29.95 -85.05 17.53
N PRO A 9 30.81 -84.15 18.05
CA PRO A 9 30.65 -83.57 19.38
C PRO A 9 29.46 -82.59 19.43
N PRO A 10 28.91 -82.30 20.62
CA PRO A 10 27.78 -81.40 20.76
C PRO A 10 28.17 -79.98 20.34
N GLN A 11 27.56 -79.46 19.27
CA GLN A 11 27.66 -78.05 18.93
C GLN A 11 26.99 -77.21 20.01
N THR A 12 27.79 -76.50 20.79
CA THR A 12 27.35 -75.40 21.64
C THR A 12 26.70 -74.33 20.76
N ALA A 13 25.39 -74.19 20.84
CA ALA A 13 24.66 -73.15 20.12
C ALA A 13 25.14 -71.77 20.59
N ALA A 14 25.79 -71.03 19.69
CA ALA A 14 26.14 -69.63 19.94
C ALA A 14 24.86 -68.79 20.15
N PRO A 15 24.88 -67.77 21.03
CA PRO A 15 23.72 -66.92 21.26
C PRO A 15 23.37 -66.19 19.95
N ARG A 16 22.13 -66.39 19.49
CA ARG A 16 21.58 -65.70 18.32
C ARG A 16 21.64 -64.18 18.58
N PRO A 17 22.23 -63.36 17.69
CA PRO A 17 22.19 -61.91 17.85
C PRO A 17 20.72 -61.45 17.90
N PRO A 18 20.38 -60.45 18.74
CA PRO A 18 19.02 -59.95 18.80
C PRO A 18 18.60 -59.49 17.40
N ALA A 19 17.44 -59.97 16.95
CA ALA A 19 16.86 -59.57 15.68
C ALA A 19 16.82 -58.04 15.62
N ALA A 20 17.51 -57.46 14.64
CA ALA A 20 17.45 -56.03 14.39
C ALA A 20 15.97 -55.65 14.20
N SER A 21 15.46 -54.79 15.09
CA SER A 21 14.14 -54.19 14.89
C SER A 21 14.10 -53.57 13.50
N PRO A 22 12.99 -53.69 12.74
CA PRO A 22 12.86 -52.97 11.48
C PRO A 22 13.07 -51.49 11.77
N ALA A 23 14.12 -50.91 11.16
CA ALA A 23 14.41 -49.50 11.29
C ALA A 23 13.15 -48.73 10.92
N ALA A 24 12.65 -47.92 11.86
CA ALA A 24 11.54 -47.02 11.61
C ALA A 24 11.85 -46.21 10.33
N PRO A 25 10.88 -45.99 9.44
CA PRO A 25 11.12 -45.21 8.24
C PRO A 25 11.64 -43.84 8.68
N VAL A 26 12.85 -43.50 8.23
CA VAL A 26 13.44 -42.18 8.43
C VAL A 26 12.46 -41.21 7.79
N SER A 27 11.73 -40.46 8.61
CA SER A 27 10.87 -39.39 8.14
C SER A 27 11.80 -38.34 7.54
N VAL A 28 11.95 -38.37 6.21
CA VAL A 28 12.42 -37.20 5.47
C VAL A 28 11.57 -36.02 5.94
N PRO A 29 12.17 -34.91 6.42
CA PRO A 29 11.39 -33.72 6.70
C PRO A 29 10.65 -33.38 5.42
N SER A 30 9.32 -33.56 5.43
CA SER A 30 8.48 -33.05 4.35
C SER A 30 8.68 -31.55 4.41
N ALA A 31 9.51 -31.01 3.52
CA ALA A 31 9.56 -29.59 3.26
C ALA A 31 8.12 -29.22 2.91
N ALA A 32 7.42 -28.61 3.87
CA ALA A 32 6.01 -28.30 3.73
C ALA A 32 5.85 -27.57 2.40
N ALA A 33 5.12 -28.19 1.47
CA ALA A 33 4.73 -27.52 0.25
C ALA A 33 4.07 -26.20 0.66
N PRO A 34 4.45 -25.05 0.08
CA PRO A 34 3.83 -23.78 0.41
C PRO A 34 2.29 -23.95 0.30
N PRO A 35 1.52 -23.47 1.28
CA PRO A 35 0.08 -23.73 1.32
C PRO A 35 -0.53 -23.27 -0.01
N ALA A 36 -1.45 -24.05 -0.57
CA ALA A 36 -2.09 -23.78 -1.87
C ALA A 36 -2.70 -22.36 -1.96
N SER A 37 -3.01 -21.74 -0.82
CA SER A 37 -3.41 -20.33 -0.69
C SER A 37 -2.36 -19.34 -1.23
N GLN A 38 -1.07 -19.65 -1.12
CA GLN A 38 0.02 -18.79 -1.57
C GLN A 38 0.09 -18.73 -3.11
N TYR A 39 -0.22 -19.82 -3.81
CA TYR A 39 -0.30 -19.85 -5.27
C TYR A 39 -1.52 -19.09 -5.80
N LEU A 40 -2.67 -19.21 -5.13
CA LEU A 40 -3.86 -18.41 -5.47
C LEU A 40 -3.61 -16.90 -5.23
N SER A 41 -2.79 -16.54 -4.24
CA SER A 41 -2.43 -15.14 -3.97
C SER A 41 -1.58 -14.51 -5.08
N ILE A 42 -0.79 -15.28 -5.83
CA ILE A 42 0.09 -14.76 -6.89
C ILE A 42 -0.72 -14.39 -8.14
N LEU A 43 -1.80 -15.14 -8.40
CA LEU A 43 -2.73 -14.94 -9.50
C LEU A 43 -3.93 -14.05 -9.15
N ASP A 44 -3.99 -13.52 -7.92
CA ASP A 44 -5.09 -12.66 -7.50
C ASP A 44 -5.07 -11.35 -8.33
N SER A 45 -6.11 -11.19 -9.16
CA SER A 45 -6.31 -10.00 -10.01
C SER A 45 -6.33 -8.69 -9.22
N ARG A 46 -6.55 -8.74 -7.91
CA ARG A 46 -6.53 -7.56 -7.03
C ARG A 46 -5.12 -7.06 -6.72
N ARG A 47 -4.06 -7.82 -6.96
CA ARG A 47 -2.67 -7.37 -6.72
C ARG A 47 -2.35 -6.13 -7.56
N LYS A 48 -1.65 -5.19 -6.93
CA LYS A 48 -1.20 -3.95 -7.56
C LYS A 48 0.29 -4.03 -7.84
N SER A 49 0.75 -3.58 -9.00
CA SER A 49 2.18 -3.59 -9.32
C SER A 49 2.91 -2.42 -8.64
N PRO A 50 3.91 -2.64 -7.78
CA PRO A 50 4.68 -1.55 -7.17
C PRO A 50 5.48 -0.74 -8.19
N GLY A 51 6.04 -1.40 -9.20
CA GLY A 51 6.75 -0.72 -10.28
C GLY A 51 5.83 0.20 -11.08
N LEU A 52 4.60 -0.25 -11.37
CA LEU A 52 3.60 0.58 -12.03
C LEU A 52 3.16 1.75 -11.15
N ALA A 53 3.00 1.54 -9.84
CA ALA A 53 2.69 2.61 -8.90
C ALA A 53 3.79 3.68 -8.89
N CYS A 54 5.06 3.29 -8.83
CA CYS A 54 6.20 4.22 -8.95
C CYS A 54 6.18 4.98 -10.28
N PHE A 55 5.96 4.27 -11.40
CA PHE A 55 5.92 4.87 -12.73
C PHE A 55 4.78 5.90 -12.87
N LEU A 56 3.58 5.56 -12.42
CA LEU A 56 2.46 6.49 -12.42
C LEU A 56 2.74 7.72 -11.55
N SER A 57 3.42 7.54 -10.41
CA SER A 57 3.84 8.66 -9.55
C SER A 57 4.91 9.59 -10.14
N LEU A 58 5.42 9.33 -11.35
CA LEU A 58 6.14 10.37 -12.10
C LEU A 58 5.26 11.61 -12.29
N MET A 59 3.95 11.42 -12.45
CA MET A 59 2.95 12.47 -12.25
C MET A 59 2.53 12.44 -10.76
N PRO A 60 2.82 13.51 -10.00
CA PRO A 60 2.59 13.54 -8.56
C PRO A 60 1.17 13.13 -8.17
N GLY A 61 1.07 12.14 -7.26
CA GLY A 61 -0.20 11.63 -6.74
C GLY A 61 -0.85 10.48 -7.53
N LEU A 62 -0.51 10.25 -8.81
CA LEU A 62 -1.21 9.22 -9.61
C LEU A 62 -0.93 7.79 -9.13
N GLY A 63 0.28 7.48 -8.67
CA GLY A 63 0.58 6.14 -8.14
C GLY A 63 -0.21 5.83 -6.88
N GLN A 64 -0.43 6.81 -6.01
CA GLN A 64 -1.29 6.69 -4.83
C GLN A 64 -2.75 6.43 -5.24
N VAL A 65 -3.26 7.18 -6.23
CA VAL A 65 -4.61 6.98 -6.80
C VAL A 65 -4.75 5.58 -7.39
N TYR A 66 -3.74 5.07 -8.10
CA TYR A 66 -3.74 3.72 -8.68
C TYR A 66 -3.92 2.60 -7.63
N VAL A 67 -3.31 2.76 -6.45
CA VAL A 67 -3.43 1.80 -5.34
C VAL A 67 -4.73 2.01 -4.55
N GLY A 68 -5.44 3.11 -4.77
CA GLY A 68 -6.71 3.45 -4.12
C GLY A 68 -6.59 4.49 -3.00
N TYR A 69 -5.40 5.05 -2.75
CA TYR A 69 -5.17 6.10 -1.75
C TYR A 69 -5.48 7.49 -2.32
N TYR A 70 -6.75 7.77 -2.64
CA TYR A 70 -7.17 8.99 -3.35
C TYR A 70 -6.83 10.27 -2.60
N GLN A 71 -7.15 10.36 -1.31
CA GLN A 71 -6.89 11.56 -0.51
C GLN A 71 -5.40 11.93 -0.54
N ARG A 72 -4.52 10.95 -0.36
CA ARG A 72 -3.07 11.17 -0.39
C ARG A 72 -2.58 11.54 -1.79
N GLY A 73 -3.13 10.90 -2.82
CA GLY A 73 -2.83 11.25 -4.21
C GLY A 73 -3.16 12.72 -4.52
N PHE A 74 -4.35 13.18 -4.16
CA PHE A 74 -4.74 14.58 -4.34
C PHE A 74 -3.92 15.54 -3.48
N VAL A 75 -3.57 15.17 -2.24
CA VAL A 75 -2.66 15.97 -1.40
C VAL A 75 -1.29 16.12 -2.07
N HIS A 76 -0.70 15.04 -2.60
CA HIS A 76 0.59 15.11 -3.30
C HIS A 76 0.51 16.00 -4.54
N ALA A 77 -0.55 15.87 -5.34
CA ALA A 77 -0.79 16.72 -6.50
C ALA A 77 -0.93 18.20 -6.11
N ALA A 78 -1.68 18.49 -5.04
CA ALA A 78 -1.87 19.85 -4.54
C ALA A 78 -0.56 20.47 -4.00
N VAL A 79 0.26 19.68 -3.28
CA VAL A 79 1.57 20.14 -2.79
C VAL A 79 2.48 20.48 -3.97
N VAL A 80 2.59 19.62 -4.98
CA VAL A 80 3.44 19.91 -6.15
C VAL A 80 2.89 21.09 -6.95
N ALA A 81 1.58 21.18 -7.17
CA ALA A 81 0.97 22.34 -7.82
C ALA A 81 1.24 23.66 -7.07
N GLY A 82 1.15 23.63 -5.74
CA GLY A 82 1.48 24.76 -4.87
C GLY A 82 2.95 25.16 -4.99
N LEU A 83 3.88 24.21 -4.88
CA LEU A 83 5.31 24.46 -5.04
C LEU A 83 5.66 25.00 -6.43
N MET A 84 5.03 24.47 -7.48
CA MET A 84 5.22 24.95 -8.85
C MET A 84 4.75 26.41 -8.99
N THR A 85 3.63 26.76 -8.34
CA THR A 85 3.11 28.13 -8.33
C THR A 85 4.07 29.09 -7.63
N VAL A 86 4.60 28.68 -6.47
CA VAL A 86 5.61 29.43 -5.72
C VAL A 86 6.88 29.60 -6.58
N LEU A 87 7.38 28.55 -7.21
CA LEU A 87 8.55 28.63 -8.10
C LEU A 87 8.32 29.44 -9.37
N SER A 88 7.07 29.51 -9.85
CA SER A 88 6.69 30.33 -11.01
C SER A 88 6.48 31.80 -10.63
N SER A 89 6.47 32.14 -9.34
CA SER A 89 6.41 33.50 -8.83
C SER A 89 7.80 34.04 -8.47
N GLU A 90 7.96 35.35 -8.37
CA GLU A 90 9.24 35.98 -8.01
C GLU A 90 9.56 35.78 -6.53
N VAL A 91 10.08 34.61 -6.16
CA VAL A 91 10.43 34.24 -4.77
C VAL A 91 11.90 34.48 -4.39
N GLY A 92 12.67 35.11 -5.29
CA GLY A 92 14.03 35.60 -5.01
C GLY A 92 14.96 34.53 -4.44
N GLU A 93 15.57 34.83 -3.29
CA GLU A 93 16.54 33.97 -2.60
C GLU A 93 15.97 32.63 -2.11
N LEU A 94 14.64 32.49 -2.02
CA LEU A 94 13.99 31.25 -1.60
C LEU A 94 13.84 30.24 -2.75
N THR A 95 14.13 30.63 -3.99
CA THR A 95 14.07 29.77 -5.18
C THR A 95 14.84 28.45 -5.01
N PRO A 96 16.15 28.44 -4.67
CA PRO A 96 16.92 27.19 -4.54
C PRO A 96 16.37 26.27 -3.43
N MET A 97 15.93 26.85 -2.30
CA MET A 97 15.35 26.07 -1.20
C MET A 97 14.03 25.42 -1.61
N THR A 98 13.16 26.17 -2.30
CA THR A 98 11.87 25.68 -2.78
C THR A 98 12.04 24.60 -3.86
N ALA A 99 12.98 24.80 -4.79
CA ALA A 99 13.31 23.82 -5.82
C ALA A 99 13.89 22.53 -5.21
N MET A 100 14.76 22.66 -4.21
CA MET A 100 15.30 21.51 -3.47
C MET A 100 14.17 20.71 -2.81
N PHE A 101 13.28 21.38 -2.08
CA PHE A 101 12.13 20.74 -1.46
C PHE A 101 11.23 20.03 -2.49
N MET A 102 10.97 20.67 -3.64
CA MET A 102 10.22 20.06 -4.74
C MET A 102 10.84 18.74 -5.19
N VAL A 103 12.16 18.71 -5.42
CA VAL A 103 12.86 17.48 -5.88
C VAL A 103 12.74 16.36 -4.83
N PHE A 104 13.00 16.65 -3.56
CA PHE A 104 12.88 15.67 -2.48
C PHE A 104 11.44 15.17 -2.33
N PHE A 105 10.46 16.07 -2.39
CA PHE A 105 9.05 15.72 -2.32
C PHE A 105 8.63 14.84 -3.50
N TRP A 106 9.15 15.10 -4.70
CA TRP A 106 8.87 14.30 -5.90
C TRP A 106 9.39 12.86 -5.75
N LEU A 107 10.63 12.70 -5.30
CA LEU A 107 11.23 11.39 -5.02
C LEU A 107 10.47 10.64 -3.92
N TYR A 108 10.13 11.35 -2.84
CA TYR A 108 9.28 10.81 -1.77
C TYR A 108 7.94 10.31 -2.32
N ASN A 109 7.28 11.10 -3.17
CA ASN A 109 6.00 10.73 -3.78
C ASN A 109 6.09 9.43 -4.61
N ILE A 110 7.19 9.21 -5.33
CA ILE A 110 7.43 7.97 -6.08
C ILE A 110 7.62 6.78 -5.13
N ILE A 111 8.50 6.93 -4.14
CA ILE A 111 8.80 5.88 -3.16
C ILE A 111 7.56 5.50 -2.35
N ASP A 112 6.76 6.50 -1.93
CA ASP A 112 5.54 6.31 -1.18
C ASP A 112 4.52 5.46 -1.96
N ALA A 113 4.33 5.71 -3.26
CA ALA A 113 3.43 4.90 -4.09
C ALA A 113 3.87 3.44 -4.20
N GLY A 114 5.16 3.20 -4.43
CA GLY A 114 5.73 1.85 -4.47
C GLY A 114 5.55 1.10 -3.14
N ARG A 115 5.86 1.76 -2.02
CA ARG A 115 5.69 1.19 -0.67
C ARG A 115 4.23 0.85 -0.37
N ARG A 116 3.28 1.71 -0.77
CA ARG A 116 1.85 1.45 -0.60
C ARG A 116 1.35 0.28 -1.42
N ALA A 117 1.80 0.17 -2.67
CA ALA A 117 1.45 -0.97 -3.52
C ALA A 117 1.99 -2.29 -2.95
N ALA A 118 3.22 -2.28 -2.43
CA ALA A 118 3.80 -3.44 -1.76
C ALA A 118 3.00 -3.82 -0.50
N LEU A 119 2.71 -2.84 0.36
CA LEU A 119 1.91 -3.05 1.57
C LEU A 119 0.50 -3.57 1.25
N TYR A 120 -0.15 -3.02 0.22
CA TYR A 120 -1.47 -3.47 -0.24
C TYR A 120 -1.44 -4.95 -0.63
N ASN A 121 -0.40 -5.40 -1.33
CA ASN A 121 -0.23 -6.80 -1.71
C ASN A 121 0.04 -7.72 -0.51
N GLU A 122 0.74 -7.23 0.52
CA GLU A 122 0.99 -8.00 1.75
C GLU A 122 -0.28 -8.22 2.55
N VAL A 123 -1.12 -7.18 2.67
CA VAL A 123 -2.42 -7.31 3.32
C VAL A 123 -3.34 -8.23 2.53
N LEU A 124 -3.35 -8.12 1.20
CA LEU A 124 -4.09 -9.04 0.34
C LEU A 124 -3.62 -10.50 0.48
N ALA A 125 -2.33 -10.71 0.72
CA ALA A 125 -1.75 -12.03 0.97
C ALA A 125 -1.99 -12.54 2.41
N GLY A 126 -2.70 -11.78 3.25
CA GLY A 126 -2.96 -12.12 4.66
C GLY A 126 -1.71 -12.13 5.53
N ARG A 127 -0.61 -11.50 5.08
CA ARG A 127 0.69 -11.53 5.76
C ARG A 127 0.84 -10.43 6.81
N THR A 128 -0.04 -9.44 6.77
CA THR A 128 -0.05 -8.31 7.69
C THR A 128 -1.41 -8.25 8.35
N GLY A 129 -1.47 -8.36 9.69
CA GLY A 129 -2.66 -8.07 10.50
C GLY A 129 -3.06 -6.59 10.50
N ILE A 130 -2.59 -5.83 9.50
CA ILE A 130 -2.87 -4.42 9.30
C ILE A 130 -4.15 -4.35 8.48
N GLN A 131 -5.24 -3.89 9.09
CA GLN A 131 -6.45 -3.56 8.35
C GLN A 131 -6.12 -2.46 7.33
N LEU A 132 -6.58 -2.61 6.09
CA LEU A 132 -6.43 -1.60 5.04
C LEU A 132 -6.86 -0.22 5.60
N PRO A 133 -6.01 0.82 5.49
CA PRO A 133 -6.41 2.16 5.90
C PRO A 133 -7.69 2.57 5.17
N THR A 134 -8.63 3.16 5.92
CA THR A 134 -9.93 3.69 5.43
C THR A 134 -9.77 4.66 4.24
N ASP A 135 -8.56 5.17 4.00
CA ASP A 135 -8.14 5.95 2.83
C ASP A 135 -8.38 5.26 1.48
N LEU A 136 -8.71 3.96 1.46
CA LEU A 136 -9.09 3.21 0.25
C LEU A 136 -10.52 3.49 -0.24
N MET A 137 -11.29 4.28 0.51
CA MET A 137 -12.58 4.78 0.06
C MET A 137 -12.39 5.55 -1.26
N LEU A 138 -12.93 4.99 -2.36
CA LEU A 138 -13.23 5.80 -3.53
C LEU A 138 -14.04 7.01 -3.03
N PRO A 139 -13.70 8.26 -3.41
CA PRO A 139 -14.71 9.29 -3.48
C PRO A 139 -15.75 8.73 -4.44
N GLY A 140 -16.86 8.22 -3.90
CA GLY A 140 -17.87 7.55 -4.69
C GLY A 140 -18.30 8.48 -5.82
N LEU A 141 -18.07 8.06 -7.07
CA LEU A 141 -18.74 8.63 -8.25
C LEU A 141 -20.25 8.32 -8.24
N GLY A 142 -20.77 7.64 -7.20
CA GLY A 142 -22.18 7.61 -6.90
C GLY A 142 -22.62 8.96 -6.35
N GLY A 143 -23.11 9.83 -7.25
CA GLY A 143 -23.95 10.99 -6.92
C GLY A 143 -23.59 11.76 -5.65
N SER A 144 -22.31 12.05 -5.42
CA SER A 144 -21.93 12.94 -4.32
C SER A 144 -22.48 14.32 -4.63
N MET A 145 -23.41 14.83 -3.81
CA MET A 145 -23.93 16.19 -3.93
C MET A 145 -22.79 17.20 -4.05
N LEU A 146 -21.67 16.94 -3.36
CA LEU A 146 -20.47 17.76 -3.41
C LEU A 146 -19.78 17.68 -4.78
N GLY A 147 -19.62 16.48 -5.34
CA GLY A 147 -19.04 16.29 -6.68
C GLY A 147 -19.88 16.94 -7.78
N GLY A 148 -21.20 16.73 -7.73
CA GLY A 148 -22.14 17.37 -8.65
C GLY A 148 -22.13 18.90 -8.55
N THR A 149 -22.07 19.43 -7.32
CA THR A 149 -22.01 20.89 -7.08
C THR A 149 -20.70 21.48 -7.61
N VAL A 150 -19.55 20.84 -7.37
CA VAL A 150 -18.26 21.31 -7.89
C VAL A 150 -18.26 21.31 -9.42
N VAL A 151 -18.74 20.24 -10.05
CA VAL A 151 -18.83 20.16 -11.53
C VAL A 151 -19.77 21.23 -12.08
N ALA A 152 -20.93 21.45 -11.45
CA ALA A 152 -21.87 22.48 -11.86
C ALA A 152 -21.28 23.89 -11.77
N LEU A 153 -20.58 24.21 -10.67
CA LEU A 153 -19.91 25.51 -10.49
C LEU A 153 -18.78 25.72 -11.50
N VAL A 154 -17.96 24.70 -11.74
CA VAL A 154 -16.89 24.76 -12.75
C VAL A 154 -17.49 24.96 -14.15
N GLY A 155 -18.53 24.22 -14.50
CA GLY A 155 -19.25 24.37 -15.76
C GLY A 155 -19.85 25.78 -15.92
N ALA A 156 -20.45 26.32 -14.86
CA ALA A 156 -21.00 27.68 -14.86
C ALA A 156 -19.90 28.75 -15.03
N LEU A 157 -18.75 28.60 -14.38
CA LEU A 157 -17.60 29.50 -14.55
C LEU A 157 -17.02 29.46 -15.97
N LEU A 158 -16.94 28.26 -16.56
CA LEU A 158 -16.50 28.10 -17.95
C LEU A 158 -17.50 28.74 -18.92
N LEU A 159 -18.80 28.56 -18.68
CA LEU A 159 -19.86 29.20 -19.47
C LEU A 159 -19.85 30.72 -19.30
N ALA A 160 -19.60 31.22 -18.09
CA ALA A 160 -19.45 32.65 -17.80
C ALA A 160 -18.35 33.30 -18.65
N HIS A 161 -17.20 32.62 -18.77
CA HIS A 161 -16.10 33.10 -19.60
C HIS A 161 -16.40 32.99 -21.10
N THR A 162 -16.93 31.85 -21.55
CA THR A 162 -17.09 31.55 -22.99
C THR A 162 -18.34 32.16 -23.61
N ALA A 163 -19.50 32.09 -22.95
CA ALA A 163 -20.77 32.60 -23.47
C ALA A 163 -21.01 34.08 -23.14
N PHE A 164 -20.53 34.57 -22.00
CA PHE A 164 -20.78 35.93 -21.53
C PHE A 164 -19.54 36.84 -21.56
N GLY A 165 -18.38 36.32 -21.98
CA GLY A 165 -17.15 37.08 -22.10
C GLY A 165 -16.61 37.62 -20.77
N MET A 166 -17.06 37.09 -19.62
CA MET A 166 -16.57 37.54 -18.32
C MET A 166 -15.10 37.20 -18.14
N SER A 167 -14.30 38.15 -17.64
CA SER A 167 -12.89 37.89 -17.34
C SER A 167 -12.76 37.04 -16.08
N LEU A 168 -12.02 35.93 -16.18
CA LEU A 168 -11.66 35.07 -15.03
C LEU A 168 -10.32 35.52 -14.39
N SER A 169 -9.91 36.76 -14.60
CA SER A 169 -8.67 37.30 -14.02
C SER A 169 -8.69 37.25 -12.49
N TRP A 170 -9.84 37.59 -11.89
CA TRP A 170 -10.04 37.45 -10.45
C TRP A 170 -9.85 36.00 -9.98
N LEU A 171 -10.32 35.00 -10.75
CA LEU A 171 -10.14 33.60 -10.37
C LEU A 171 -8.67 33.19 -10.43
N LYS A 172 -7.92 33.68 -11.44
CA LYS A 172 -6.47 33.47 -11.55
C LYS A 172 -5.69 34.08 -10.37
N GLU A 173 -6.15 35.20 -9.83
CA GLU A 173 -5.50 35.84 -8.68
C GLU A 173 -5.85 35.13 -7.36
N TRP A 174 -7.08 34.61 -7.23
CA TRP A 174 -7.60 34.09 -5.96
C TRP A 174 -7.58 32.55 -5.82
N TRP A 175 -7.34 31.77 -6.88
CA TRP A 175 -7.29 30.30 -6.77
C TRP A 175 -6.29 29.75 -5.72
N PRO A 176 -5.14 30.39 -5.42
CA PRO A 176 -4.25 29.88 -4.36
C PRO A 176 -4.92 29.89 -2.99
N VAL A 177 -5.83 30.83 -2.72
CA VAL A 177 -6.61 30.87 -1.47
C VAL A 177 -7.47 29.62 -1.32
N ALA A 178 -8.06 29.13 -2.41
CA ALA A 178 -8.84 27.89 -2.39
C ALA A 178 -7.97 26.68 -2.00
N VAL A 179 -6.72 26.61 -2.47
CA VAL A 179 -5.76 25.55 -2.10
C VAL A 179 -5.40 25.63 -0.62
N ILE A 180 -5.15 26.85 -0.10
CA ILE A 180 -4.84 27.08 1.32
C ILE A 180 -6.00 26.63 2.22
N LEU A 181 -7.23 27.05 1.89
CA LEU A 181 -8.42 26.66 2.64
C LEU A 181 -8.67 25.15 2.59
N PHE A 182 -8.45 24.52 1.44
CA PHE A 182 -8.56 23.08 1.30
C PHE A 182 -7.52 22.34 2.17
N GLY A 183 -6.27 22.79 2.16
CA GLY A 183 -5.22 22.27 3.04
C GLY A 183 -5.57 22.41 4.53
N ALA A 184 -6.04 23.58 4.94
CA ALA A 184 -6.48 23.84 6.31
C ALA A 184 -7.67 22.95 6.72
N TYR A 185 -8.66 22.79 5.83
CA TYR A 185 -9.80 21.89 6.05
C TYR A 185 -9.34 20.45 6.27
N LEU A 186 -8.44 19.93 5.43
CA LEU A 186 -7.90 18.57 5.59
C LEU A 186 -7.16 18.40 6.93
N PHE A 187 -6.41 19.42 7.36
CA PHE A 187 -5.71 19.41 8.64
C PHE A 187 -6.68 19.37 9.82
N ILE A 188 -7.72 20.21 9.82
CA ILE A 188 -8.73 20.26 10.87
C ILE A 188 -9.51 18.95 10.92
N LYS A 189 -9.95 18.45 9.77
CA LYS A 189 -10.65 17.16 9.68
C LYS A 189 -9.80 16.01 10.25
N ALA A 190 -8.51 15.96 9.89
CA ALA A 190 -7.59 14.96 10.44
C ALA A 190 -7.38 15.06 11.96
N ARG A 191 -7.61 16.23 12.56
CA ARG A 191 -7.60 16.41 14.03
C ARG A 191 -8.89 15.93 14.67
N MET A 192 -10.03 16.17 14.04
CA MET A 192 -11.36 15.78 14.54
C MET A 192 -11.60 14.27 14.44
N ASP A 193 -11.03 13.60 13.45
CA ASP A 193 -11.19 12.16 13.24
C ASP A 193 -10.30 11.30 14.18
N ARG A 194 -9.58 11.90 15.14
CA ARG A 194 -8.86 11.13 16.18
C ARG A 194 -9.86 10.72 17.27
N PRO A 195 -10.15 9.42 17.46
CA PRO A 195 -10.97 8.99 18.58
C PRO A 195 -10.23 9.31 19.89
N GLU A 196 -10.92 9.98 20.81
CA GLU A 196 -10.50 10.15 22.19
C GLU A 196 -10.27 8.75 22.78
N THR A 197 -9.04 8.43 23.19
CA THR A 197 -8.74 7.20 23.92
C THR A 197 -9.51 7.23 25.25
N PRO A 198 -10.45 6.30 25.54
CA PRO A 198 -11.06 6.23 26.86
C PRO A 198 -10.06 5.51 27.78
N GLU A 199 -9.04 6.24 28.21
CA GLU A 199 -8.16 5.86 29.31
C GLU A 199 -8.73 6.49 30.58
N THR A 200 -8.96 5.68 31.64
CA THR A 200 -9.44 6.03 33.00
C THR A 200 -10.92 5.75 33.37
N ALA A 201 -11.44 4.55 33.07
CA ALA A 201 -12.68 4.05 33.69
C ALA A 201 -12.53 2.69 34.39
N ASP A 202 -11.31 2.22 34.65
CA ASP A 202 -11.06 0.90 35.28
C ASP A 202 -10.18 1.00 36.55
N LEU A 203 -10.31 2.11 37.29
CA LEU A 203 -9.70 2.28 38.63
C LEU A 203 -10.74 2.73 39.67
N ALA A 204 -11.85 2.00 39.78
CA ALA A 204 -12.79 2.11 40.90
C ALA A 204 -13.18 0.73 41.42
#